data_AF-A0A926ZNN3-F1
#
_entry.id   AF-A0A926ZNN3-F1
#
_cell.length_a   1.000
_cell.length_b   1.000
_cell.length_c   1.000
_cell.angle_alpha   90.00
_cell.angle_beta   90.00
_cell.angle_gamma   90.00
#
_symmetry.space_group_name_H-M   'P 1'
#
loop_
_entity.id
_entity.type
_entity.pdbx_description
1 polymer ?
#
loop_
_entity_poly.entity_id
_entity_poly.type
_entity_poly.pdbx_seq_one_letter_code
_entity_poly.pdbx_strand_id
1 'polypeptide(L)'
;MAKGYEPKKLLVEGPEDLRIIPELIEKNGIRWGDNKREAIVSIQDCGGYENINANLISTELQASGLTHLGVIIDADDDLPARWISIRNACLPSIPDLPEEISETGLIHVTKSGIKFGIWIMPDNQMRGMLESFLAYMIRDESETIWQYAQEVAQEAKSKGALFKDSYFDKAKIYTWLAWQEEPGRQLHQAIKYKILNPQHPKVQTFLNHVKNVYNL
;
A
#
# COMPACT_ATOMS: atom_id res chain seq x y z
N MET A 1 5.48 31.59 5.26
CA MET A 1 4.24 30.84 5.56
C MET A 1 4.66 29.53 6.19
N ALA A 2 4.29 29.30 7.46
CA ALA A 2 4.72 28.10 8.19
C ALA A 2 4.20 26.85 7.47
N LYS A 3 5.09 25.87 7.28
CA LYS A 3 4.77 24.53 6.79
C LYS A 3 3.64 24.00 7.69
N GLY A 4 2.47 23.74 7.12
CA GLY A 4 1.36 23.16 7.87
C GLY A 4 1.86 21.91 8.57
N TYR A 5 1.66 21.85 9.87
CA TYR A 5 2.09 20.73 10.69
C TYR A 5 1.24 19.51 10.34
N GLU A 6 1.90 18.35 10.16
CA GLU A 6 1.27 17.12 9.68
C GLU A 6 1.20 16.11 10.84
N PRO A 7 0.14 16.13 11.67
CA PRO A 7 0.05 15.26 12.84
C PRO A 7 -0.10 13.78 12.50
N LYS A 8 -0.60 13.47 11.29
CA LYS A 8 -0.84 12.12 10.81
C LYS A 8 -0.07 11.94 9.50
N LYS A 9 0.84 10.98 9.47
CA LYS A 9 1.70 10.73 8.30
C LYS A 9 1.71 9.25 7.91
N LEU A 10 1.80 9.00 6.62
CA LEU A 10 1.92 7.67 6.01
C LEU A 10 3.13 7.65 5.09
N LEU A 11 4.08 6.76 5.36
CA LEU A 11 5.21 6.50 4.47
C LEU A 11 4.83 5.36 3.53
N VAL A 12 5.04 5.55 2.23
CA VAL A 12 4.74 4.56 1.20
C VAL A 12 5.93 4.33 0.31
N GLU A 13 6.01 3.15 -0.28
CA GLU A 13 7.12 2.74 -1.13
C GLU A 13 7.16 3.50 -2.46
N GLY A 14 6.01 3.73 -3.11
CA GLY A 14 5.98 4.27 -4.46
C GLY A 14 4.98 5.40 -4.73
N PRO A 15 5.11 6.05 -5.91
CA PRO A 15 4.25 7.17 -6.30
C PRO A 15 2.81 6.75 -6.66
N GLU A 16 2.55 5.47 -6.92
CA GLU A 16 1.21 4.97 -7.21
C GLU A 16 0.33 4.94 -5.95
N ASP A 17 0.91 4.61 -4.80
CA ASP A 17 0.26 4.62 -3.48
C ASP A 17 -0.35 5.98 -3.13
N LEU A 18 0.34 7.07 -3.51
CA LEU A 18 -0.11 8.45 -3.30
C LEU A 18 -1.50 8.75 -3.87
N ARG A 19 -1.94 7.97 -4.86
CA ARG A 19 -3.23 8.14 -5.56
C ARG A 19 -4.19 7.00 -5.27
N ILE A 20 -3.69 5.77 -5.15
CA ILE A 20 -4.52 4.59 -4.92
C ILE A 20 -5.10 4.59 -3.50
N ILE A 21 -4.30 4.86 -2.48
CA ILE A 21 -4.74 4.78 -1.09
C ILE A 21 -5.86 5.80 -0.79
N PRO A 22 -5.72 7.10 -1.13
CA PRO A 22 -6.81 8.06 -0.95
C PRO A 22 -8.09 7.65 -1.67
N GLU A 23 -8.01 7.29 -2.95
CA GLU A 23 -9.19 6.91 -3.75
C GLU A 23 -9.88 5.68 -3.15
N LEU A 24 -9.12 4.69 -2.68
CA LEU A 24 -9.67 3.48 -2.06
C LEU A 24 -10.42 3.79 -0.76
N ILE A 25 -9.85 4.66 0.08
CA ILE A 25 -10.45 5.08 1.35
C ILE A 25 -11.72 5.90 1.10
N GLU A 26 -11.71 6.80 0.12
CA GLU A 26 -12.89 7.58 -0.28
C GLU A 26 -14.02 6.70 -0.84
N LYS A 27 -13.69 5.68 -1.64
CA LYS A 27 -14.68 4.69 -2.10
C LYS A 27 -15.26 3.83 -0.99
N ASN A 28 -14.67 3.88 0.20
CA ASN A 28 -15.16 3.20 1.39
C ASN A 28 -15.70 4.18 2.46
N GLY A 29 -16.09 5.39 2.03
CA GLY A 29 -16.93 6.30 2.81
C GLY A 29 -16.18 7.28 3.71
N ILE A 30 -14.84 7.31 3.67
CA ILE A 30 -14.05 8.26 4.44
C ILE A 30 -13.52 9.33 3.49
N ARG A 31 -13.99 10.58 3.65
CA ARG A 31 -13.49 11.71 2.86
C ARG A 31 -12.01 11.94 3.17
N TRP A 32 -11.15 11.84 2.16
CA TRP A 32 -9.72 12.02 2.35
C TRP A 32 -9.33 13.50 2.36
N GLY A 33 -9.88 14.29 1.43
CA GLY A 33 -9.63 15.72 1.30
C GLY A 33 -9.37 16.10 -0.16
N ASP A 34 -9.77 17.30 -0.56
CA ASP A 34 -9.81 17.67 -1.99
C ASP A 34 -8.41 17.98 -2.55
N ASN A 35 -7.43 18.22 -1.67
CA ASN A 35 -6.05 18.50 -2.02
C ASN A 35 -5.09 18.11 -0.87
N LYS A 36 -3.78 18.14 -1.13
CA LYS A 36 -2.75 17.76 -0.16
C LYS A 36 -2.80 18.52 1.18
N ARG A 37 -3.33 19.75 1.20
CA ARG A 37 -3.42 20.54 2.44
C ARG A 37 -4.63 20.16 3.30
N GLU A 38 -5.66 19.62 2.67
CA GLU A 38 -6.90 19.18 3.32
C GLU A 38 -6.91 17.68 3.61
N ALA A 39 -5.90 16.95 3.15
CA ALA A 39 -5.76 15.52 3.37
C ALA A 39 -5.76 15.18 4.87
N ILE A 40 -6.61 14.24 5.28
CA ILE A 40 -6.72 13.78 6.67
C ILE A 40 -5.45 13.07 7.17
N VAL A 41 -4.62 12.57 6.25
CA VAL A 41 -3.30 11.99 6.49
C VAL A 41 -2.37 12.44 5.38
N SER A 42 -1.18 12.94 5.73
CA SER A 42 -0.13 13.25 4.76
C SER A 42 0.55 11.96 4.29
N ILE A 43 0.64 11.76 2.97
CA ILE A 43 1.34 10.60 2.39
C ILE A 43 2.65 11.06 1.77
N GLN A 44 3.74 10.40 2.13
CA GLN A 44 5.08 10.62 1.59
C GLN A 44 5.56 9.38 0.85
N ASP A 45 5.83 9.55 -0.44
CA ASP A 45 6.58 8.60 -1.26
C ASP A 45 8.04 8.59 -0.85
N CYS A 46 8.56 7.41 -0.55
CA CYS A 46 9.93 7.17 -0.14
C CYS A 46 10.82 6.69 -1.30
N GLY A 47 10.27 6.37 -2.48
CA GLY A 47 11.02 5.97 -3.66
C GLY A 47 11.72 4.61 -3.52
N GLY A 48 11.04 3.63 -2.93
CA GLY A 48 11.56 2.29 -2.63
C GLY A 48 11.60 1.99 -1.13
N TYR A 49 11.37 0.72 -0.76
CA TYR A 49 11.38 0.31 0.64
C TYR A 49 12.75 0.52 1.31
N GLU A 50 13.87 0.51 0.58
CA GLU A 50 15.21 0.69 1.15
C GLU A 50 15.39 2.09 1.76
N ASN A 51 14.63 3.07 1.30
CA ASN A 51 14.64 4.43 1.82
C ASN A 51 13.83 4.56 3.12
N ILE A 52 12.98 3.58 3.46
CA ILE A 52 12.27 3.49 4.73
C ILE A 52 13.17 2.80 5.76
N ASN A 53 14.25 3.50 6.10
CA ASN A 53 15.30 3.02 7.00
C ASN A 53 15.16 3.61 8.42
N ALA A 54 16.02 3.14 9.32
CA ALA A 54 16.02 3.54 10.73
C ALA A 54 16.17 5.05 10.94
N ASN A 55 16.94 5.74 10.08
CA ASN A 55 17.12 7.19 10.18
C ASN A 55 15.84 7.93 9.83
N LEU A 56 15.15 7.53 8.76
CA LEU A 56 13.87 8.11 8.39
C LEU A 56 12.83 7.87 9.49
N ILE A 57 12.66 6.62 9.95
CA ILE A 57 11.70 6.26 10.99
C ILE A 57 11.97 7.08 12.27
N SER A 58 13.22 7.13 12.73
CA SER A 58 13.62 7.91 13.90
C SER A 58 13.33 9.40 13.72
N THR A 59 13.62 9.95 12.53
CA THR A 59 13.36 11.37 12.21
C THR A 59 11.87 11.69 12.27
N GLU A 60 11.02 10.85 11.68
CA GLU A 60 9.57 11.05 11.71
C GLU A 60 9.02 10.95 13.13
N LEU A 61 9.44 9.93 13.90
CA LEU A 61 9.00 9.74 15.29
C LEU A 61 9.43 10.88 16.23
N GLN A 62 10.49 11.62 15.88
CA GLN A 62 10.95 12.80 16.61
C GLN A 62 10.36 14.11 16.08
N ALA A 63 9.65 14.08 14.95
CA ALA A 63 9.05 15.28 14.38
C ALA A 63 8.05 15.88 15.37
N SER A 64 8.22 17.17 15.64
CA SER A 64 7.39 17.87 16.61
C SER A 64 5.92 17.65 16.27
N GLY A 65 5.23 17.08 17.26
CA GLY A 65 3.80 16.79 17.33
C GLY A 65 3.23 15.84 16.26
N LEU A 66 4.07 15.01 15.64
CA LEU A 66 3.55 13.77 15.08
C LEU A 66 2.73 13.02 16.14
N THR A 67 1.55 12.54 15.75
CA THR A 67 0.64 11.77 16.61
C THR A 67 0.38 10.36 16.08
N HIS A 68 0.42 10.19 14.75
CA HIS A 68 0.21 8.91 14.09
C HIS A 68 1.18 8.76 12.91
N LEU A 69 1.86 7.62 12.84
CA LEU A 69 2.77 7.27 11.74
C LEU A 69 2.44 5.88 11.23
N GLY A 70 2.10 5.79 9.95
CA GLY A 70 1.91 4.53 9.25
C GLY A 70 3.03 4.30 8.26
N VAL A 71 3.29 3.02 7.97
CA VAL A 71 4.21 2.57 6.92
C VAL A 71 3.49 1.50 6.10
N ILE A 72 3.50 1.65 4.79
CA ILE A 72 3.06 0.64 3.83
C ILE A 72 4.23 0.31 2.91
N ILE A 73 4.54 -0.98 2.79
CA ILE A 73 5.59 -1.51 1.92
C ILE A 73 5.10 -2.76 1.19
N ASP A 74 5.70 -3.07 0.06
CA ASP A 74 5.43 -4.32 -0.65
C ASP A 74 6.16 -5.50 0.02
N ALA A 75 5.58 -6.72 -0.03
CA ALA A 75 6.29 -7.93 0.35
C ALA A 75 7.29 -8.38 -0.73
N ASP A 76 7.08 -7.95 -1.97
CA ASP A 76 7.76 -8.42 -3.17
C ASP A 76 7.72 -9.96 -3.26
N ASP A 77 8.85 -10.63 -3.07
CA ASP A 77 8.99 -12.09 -3.21
C ASP A 77 8.99 -12.83 -1.86
N ASP A 78 9.32 -12.16 -0.74
CA ASP A 78 9.53 -12.78 0.58
C ASP A 78 9.03 -11.90 1.72
N LEU A 79 7.82 -12.22 2.21
CA LEU A 79 7.18 -11.50 3.30
C LEU A 79 7.94 -11.63 4.64
N PRO A 80 8.36 -12.82 5.10
CA PRO A 80 9.19 -12.94 6.29
C PRO A 80 10.45 -12.07 6.25
N ALA A 81 11.18 -12.08 5.15
CA ALA A 81 12.39 -11.25 4.99
C ALA A 81 12.04 -9.76 5.01
N ARG A 82 10.96 -9.35 4.33
CA ARG A 82 10.48 -7.96 4.32
C ARG A 82 10.10 -7.48 5.71
N TRP A 83 9.37 -8.30 6.48
CA TRP A 83 9.00 -8.00 7.85
C TRP A 83 10.22 -7.84 8.75
N ILE A 84 11.17 -8.77 8.70
CA ILE A 84 12.42 -8.69 9.48
C ILE A 84 13.18 -7.40 9.15
N SER A 85 13.27 -7.04 7.85
CA SER A 85 13.95 -5.83 7.39
C SER A 85 13.34 -4.57 8.00
N ILE A 86 12.03 -4.35 7.82
CA ILE A 86 11.37 -3.13 8.33
C ILE A 86 11.31 -3.12 9.86
N ARG A 87 11.12 -4.28 10.49
CA ARG A 87 11.15 -4.43 11.94
C ARG A 87 12.50 -4.00 12.49
N ASN A 88 13.60 -4.49 11.92
CA ASN A 88 14.95 -4.13 12.34
C ASN A 88 15.23 -2.64 12.17
N ALA A 89 14.69 -2.00 11.12
CA ALA A 89 14.76 -0.55 10.95
C ALA A 89 14.00 0.22 12.05
N CYS A 90 12.92 -0.36 12.58
CA CYS A 90 12.12 0.25 13.65
C CYS A 90 12.68 0.02 15.06
N LEU A 91 13.34 -1.12 15.33
CA LEU A 91 13.80 -1.52 16.67
C LEU A 91 14.62 -0.44 17.43
N PRO A 92 15.48 0.37 16.79
CA PRO A 92 16.18 1.45 17.49
C PRO A 92 15.25 2.50 18.12
N SER A 93 14.08 2.73 17.53
CA SER A 93 13.09 3.71 18.02
C SER A 93 11.92 3.06 18.76
N ILE A 94 11.61 1.81 18.44
CA ILE A 94 10.48 1.02 18.99
C ILE A 94 11.00 -0.39 19.34
N PRO A 95 11.63 -0.58 20.50
CA PRO A 95 12.40 -1.79 20.82
C PRO A 95 11.53 -3.04 21.10
N ASP A 96 10.23 -2.87 21.32
CA ASP A 96 9.28 -3.88 21.76
C ASP A 96 8.32 -4.33 20.64
N LEU A 97 8.74 -4.23 19.37
CA LEU A 97 7.99 -4.78 18.25
C LEU A 97 7.99 -6.32 18.26
N PRO A 98 6.84 -6.95 17.91
CA PRO A 98 6.71 -8.41 17.91
C PRO A 98 7.62 -9.06 16.86
N GLU A 99 8.00 -10.32 17.06
CA GLU A 99 8.84 -11.06 16.10
C GLU A 99 8.10 -11.39 14.79
N GLU A 100 6.78 -11.56 14.85
CA GLU A 100 5.92 -11.85 13.71
C GLU A 100 4.89 -10.73 13.50
N ILE A 101 4.53 -10.48 12.24
CA ILE A 101 3.45 -9.56 11.89
C ILE A 101 2.10 -10.29 11.90
N SER A 102 1.06 -9.64 12.43
CA SER A 102 -0.30 -10.17 12.39
C SER A 102 -0.91 -10.03 10.98
N GLU A 103 -1.86 -10.88 10.65
CA GLU A 103 -2.68 -10.80 9.42
C GLU A 103 -3.42 -9.45 9.29
N THR A 104 -3.72 -8.80 10.42
CA THR A 104 -4.34 -7.46 10.46
C THR A 104 -3.33 -6.32 10.42
N GLY A 105 -2.06 -6.61 10.17
CA GLY A 105 -0.94 -5.67 10.24
C GLY A 105 -0.51 -5.35 11.67
N LEU A 106 0.56 -4.57 11.82
CA LEU A 106 1.06 -4.10 13.11
C LEU A 106 0.35 -2.81 13.52
N ILE A 107 -0.16 -2.74 14.74
CA ILE A 107 -0.51 -1.48 15.40
C ILE A 107 0.16 -1.45 16.76
N HIS A 108 0.92 -0.40 17.03
CA HIS A 108 1.68 -0.23 18.26
C HIS A 108 1.58 1.22 18.75
N VAL A 109 1.65 1.45 20.06
CA VAL A 109 1.72 2.80 20.63
C VAL A 109 3.09 2.97 21.25
N THR A 110 3.90 3.86 20.69
CA THR A 110 5.27 4.09 21.18
C THR A 110 5.26 4.65 22.59
N LYS A 111 6.42 4.62 23.27
CA LYS A 111 6.59 5.25 24.59
C LYS A 111 6.29 6.74 24.61
N SER A 112 6.42 7.43 23.47
CA SER A 112 6.06 8.85 23.31
C SER A 112 4.57 9.08 23.02
N GLY A 113 3.76 8.02 22.97
CA GLY A 113 2.32 8.08 22.72
C GLY A 113 1.95 8.17 21.23
N ILE A 114 2.91 8.01 20.31
CA ILE A 114 2.64 8.02 18.87
C ILE A 114 2.02 6.68 18.49
N LYS A 115 0.88 6.71 17.79
CA LYS A 115 0.28 5.50 17.22
C LYS A 115 1.02 5.13 15.94
N PHE A 116 1.71 4.01 15.97
CA PHE A 116 2.54 3.52 14.89
C PHE A 116 1.89 2.30 14.23
N GLY A 117 1.88 2.26 12.90
CA GLY A 117 1.32 1.16 12.13
C GLY A 117 2.23 0.69 11.00
N ILE A 118 2.25 -0.62 10.74
CA ILE A 118 2.90 -1.20 9.55
C ILE A 118 1.90 -2.13 8.86
N TRP A 119 1.79 -1.96 7.56
CA TRP A 119 1.12 -2.88 6.66
C TRP A 119 2.09 -3.33 5.56
N ILE A 120 2.08 -4.63 5.28
CA ILE A 120 2.85 -5.23 4.19
C ILE A 120 1.87 -5.70 3.13
N MET A 121 1.98 -5.16 1.91
CA MET A 121 1.16 -5.58 0.79
C MET A 121 1.44 -7.05 0.41
N PRO A 122 0.43 -7.77 -0.10
CA PRO A 122 -0.93 -7.30 -0.30
C PRO A 122 -1.82 -7.44 0.95
N ASP A 123 -1.47 -8.32 1.91
CA ASP A 123 -2.35 -8.70 3.02
C ASP A 123 -1.64 -9.11 4.33
N ASN A 124 -0.35 -8.77 4.50
CA ASN A 124 0.52 -9.21 5.59
C ASN A 124 0.73 -10.74 5.69
N GLN A 125 0.24 -11.53 4.73
CA GLN A 125 0.34 -13.00 4.77
C GLN A 125 1.13 -13.57 3.60
N MET A 126 0.95 -13.00 2.42
CA MET A 126 1.57 -13.51 1.20
C MET A 126 2.61 -12.54 0.64
N ARG A 127 3.45 -13.07 -0.25
CA ARG A 127 4.28 -12.25 -1.13
C ARG A 127 3.39 -11.40 -2.07
N GLY A 128 3.96 -10.35 -2.64
CA GLY A 128 3.30 -9.49 -3.62
C GLY A 128 3.47 -8.01 -3.33
N MET A 129 2.78 -7.22 -4.14
CA MET A 129 2.87 -5.77 -4.18
C MET A 129 1.49 -5.14 -4.28
N LEU A 130 1.45 -3.81 -4.39
CA LEU A 130 0.21 -3.06 -4.61
C LEU A 130 -0.65 -3.64 -5.75
N GLU A 131 -0.05 -4.08 -6.86
CA GLU A 131 -0.80 -4.72 -7.95
C GLU A 131 -1.42 -6.07 -7.56
N SER A 132 -0.72 -6.86 -6.75
CA SER A 132 -1.28 -8.10 -6.19
C SER A 132 -2.47 -7.79 -5.27
N PHE A 133 -2.41 -6.69 -4.52
CA PHE A 133 -3.53 -6.22 -3.69
C PHE A 133 -4.73 -5.76 -4.52
N LEU A 134 -4.48 -5.01 -5.59
CA LEU A 134 -5.53 -4.55 -6.51
C LEU A 134 -6.18 -5.70 -7.29
N ALA A 135 -5.44 -6.77 -7.56
CA ALA A 135 -6.00 -7.96 -8.20
C ALA A 135 -7.12 -8.61 -7.37
N TYR A 136 -7.13 -8.47 -6.04
CA TYR A 136 -8.27 -8.90 -5.21
C TYR A 136 -9.58 -8.17 -5.52
N MET A 137 -9.51 -7.00 -6.15
CA MET A 137 -10.67 -6.19 -6.48
C MET A 137 -11.23 -6.51 -7.87
N ILE A 138 -10.59 -7.41 -8.63
CA ILE A 138 -11.14 -7.90 -9.89
C ILE A 138 -12.39 -8.72 -9.55
N ARG A 139 -13.50 -8.41 -10.22
CA ARG A 139 -14.79 -9.06 -9.97
C ARG A 139 -14.78 -10.48 -10.51
N ASP A 140 -15.49 -11.37 -9.84
CA ASP A 140 -15.67 -12.77 -10.27
C ASP A 140 -16.23 -12.87 -11.70
N GLU A 141 -17.08 -11.92 -12.11
CA GLU A 141 -17.61 -11.81 -13.47
C GLU A 141 -16.51 -11.63 -14.54
N SER A 142 -15.37 -11.06 -14.14
CA SER A 142 -14.20 -10.80 -14.99
C SER A 142 -13.13 -11.89 -14.86
N GLU A 143 -13.40 -12.99 -14.15
CA GLU A 143 -12.39 -14.03 -13.87
C GLU A 143 -11.83 -14.65 -15.15
N THR A 144 -12.67 -14.94 -16.15
CA THR A 144 -12.20 -15.51 -17.42
C THR A 144 -11.24 -14.57 -18.14
N ILE A 145 -11.56 -13.27 -18.22
CA ILE A 145 -10.68 -12.31 -18.91
C ILE A 145 -9.43 -11.99 -18.08
N TRP A 146 -9.53 -12.09 -16.75
CA TRP A 146 -8.39 -11.98 -15.85
C TRP A 146 -7.41 -13.14 -16.00
N GLN A 147 -7.90 -14.39 -16.01
CA GLN A 147 -7.08 -15.57 -16.29
C GLN A 147 -6.38 -15.46 -17.64
N TYR A 148 -7.11 -15.05 -18.68
CA TYR A 148 -6.52 -14.84 -20.00
C TYR A 148 -5.41 -13.76 -20.01
N ALA A 149 -5.57 -12.67 -19.23
CA ALA A 149 -4.52 -11.66 -19.11
C ALA A 149 -3.23 -12.22 -18.47
N GLN A 150 -3.39 -13.13 -17.51
CA GLN A 150 -2.26 -13.80 -16.87
C GLN A 150 -1.54 -14.74 -17.83
N GLU A 151 -2.29 -15.53 -18.61
CA GLU A 151 -1.75 -16.41 -19.64
C GLU A 151 -0.99 -15.61 -20.71
N VAL A 152 -1.58 -14.53 -21.22
CA VAL A 152 -0.94 -13.66 -22.22
C VAL A 152 0.31 -13.00 -21.67
N ALA A 153 0.30 -12.51 -20.43
CA ALA A 153 1.50 -11.95 -19.81
C ALA A 153 2.62 -13.00 -19.68
N GLN A 154 2.28 -14.23 -19.32
CA GLN A 154 3.22 -15.36 -19.24
C GLN A 154 3.78 -15.73 -20.62
N GLU A 155 2.92 -15.80 -21.63
CA GLU A 155 3.33 -16.07 -23.00
C GLU A 155 4.24 -14.94 -23.54
N ALA A 156 3.87 -13.68 -23.31
CA ALA A 156 4.65 -12.52 -23.72
C ALA A 156 6.05 -12.56 -23.10
N LYS A 157 6.15 -12.93 -21.82
CA LYS A 157 7.46 -13.13 -21.15
C LYS A 157 8.30 -14.19 -21.86
N SER A 158 7.70 -15.34 -22.22
CA SER A 158 8.38 -16.40 -22.96
C SER A 158 8.85 -15.98 -24.37
N LYS A 159 8.17 -14.99 -24.97
CA LYS A 159 8.51 -14.42 -26.28
C LYS A 159 9.48 -13.23 -26.19
N GLY A 160 10.01 -12.92 -25.01
CA GLY A 160 11.02 -11.88 -24.83
C GLY A 160 10.50 -10.51 -24.41
N ALA A 161 9.31 -10.43 -23.79
CA ALA A 161 8.87 -9.19 -23.15
C ALA A 161 9.89 -8.69 -22.13
N LEU A 162 10.09 -7.37 -22.09
CA LEU A 162 11.22 -6.72 -21.39
C LEU A 162 10.99 -6.48 -19.89
N PHE A 163 9.77 -6.67 -19.38
CA PHE A 163 9.50 -6.43 -17.97
C PHE A 163 10.27 -7.42 -17.09
N LYS A 164 10.74 -6.96 -15.92
CA LYS A 164 11.46 -7.78 -14.94
C LYS A 164 10.53 -8.81 -14.29
N ASP A 165 11.09 -9.88 -13.75
CA ASP A 165 10.29 -10.92 -13.09
C ASP A 165 9.52 -10.38 -11.89
N SER A 166 10.12 -9.46 -11.13
CA SER A 166 9.45 -8.75 -10.03
C SER A 166 8.28 -7.86 -10.49
N TYR A 167 8.19 -7.49 -11.78
CA TYR A 167 7.07 -6.72 -12.33
C TYR A 167 6.00 -7.59 -12.96
N PHE A 168 6.00 -8.91 -12.71
CA PHE A 168 5.07 -9.80 -13.37
C PHE A 168 3.62 -9.57 -12.96
N ASP A 169 3.33 -9.35 -11.67
CA ASP A 169 1.98 -9.03 -11.21
C ASP A 169 1.49 -7.68 -11.76
N LYS A 170 2.42 -6.72 -11.90
CA LYS A 170 2.17 -5.45 -12.60
C LYS A 170 1.82 -5.67 -14.07
N ALA A 171 2.57 -6.51 -14.79
CA ALA A 171 2.30 -6.81 -16.19
C ALA A 171 0.91 -7.45 -16.37
N LYS A 172 0.51 -8.36 -15.48
CA LYS A 172 -0.82 -9.02 -15.52
C LYS A 172 -1.94 -7.98 -15.39
N ILE A 173 -1.94 -7.19 -14.31
CA ILE A 173 -3.04 -6.27 -14.03
C ILE A 173 -3.15 -5.15 -15.07
N TYR A 174 -2.02 -4.65 -15.58
CA TYR A 174 -2.02 -3.64 -16.64
C TYR A 174 -2.48 -4.21 -17.99
N THR A 175 -2.16 -5.47 -18.29
CA THR A 175 -2.68 -6.17 -19.49
C THR A 175 -4.20 -6.31 -19.41
N TRP A 176 -4.71 -6.77 -18.25
CA TRP A 176 -6.15 -6.86 -18.00
C TRP A 176 -6.84 -5.49 -18.07
N LEU A 177 -6.22 -4.45 -17.50
CA LEU A 177 -6.76 -3.09 -17.48
C LEU A 177 -6.85 -2.49 -18.89
N ALA A 178 -5.95 -2.88 -19.81
CA ALA A 178 -5.98 -2.44 -21.20
C ALA A 178 -7.19 -2.97 -22.00
N TRP A 179 -7.87 -4.01 -21.49
CA TRP A 179 -9.04 -4.62 -22.12
C TRP A 179 -10.38 -4.16 -21.55
N GLN A 180 -10.36 -3.20 -20.62
CA GLN A 180 -11.57 -2.60 -20.08
C GLN A 180 -12.20 -1.62 -21.07
N GLU A 181 -13.46 -1.24 -20.84
CA GLU A 181 -14.27 -0.40 -21.75
C GLU A 181 -13.53 0.84 -22.27
N GLU A 182 -12.79 1.53 -21.40
CA GLU A 182 -11.86 2.59 -21.77
C GLU A 182 -10.42 2.13 -21.50
N PRO A 183 -9.68 1.71 -22.55
CA PRO A 183 -8.26 1.36 -22.45
C PRO A 183 -7.38 2.54 -22.03
N GLY A 184 -6.19 2.24 -21.51
CA GLY A 184 -5.17 3.26 -21.17
C GLY A 184 -5.40 3.97 -19.84
N ARG A 185 -6.40 3.54 -19.05
CA ARG A 185 -6.60 4.02 -17.68
C ARG A 185 -5.44 3.62 -16.76
N GLN A 186 -5.19 4.44 -15.75
CA GLN A 186 -4.27 4.12 -14.65
C GLN A 186 -5.01 3.40 -13.52
N LEU A 187 -4.30 2.67 -12.65
CA LEU A 187 -4.91 1.85 -11.59
C LEU A 187 -5.80 2.64 -10.61
N HIS A 188 -5.39 3.85 -10.20
CA HIS A 188 -6.24 4.71 -9.37
C HIS A 188 -7.57 5.07 -10.07
N GLN A 189 -7.56 5.23 -11.41
CA GLN A 189 -8.79 5.45 -12.18
C GLN A 189 -9.66 4.19 -12.24
N ALA A 190 -9.06 3.00 -12.24
CA ALA A 190 -9.82 1.75 -12.18
C ALA A 190 -10.63 1.62 -10.89
N ILE A 191 -10.10 2.10 -9.76
CA ILE A 191 -10.87 2.25 -8.50
C ILE A 191 -11.94 3.34 -8.66
N LYS A 192 -11.54 4.52 -9.16
CA LYS A 192 -12.44 5.68 -9.31
C LYS A 192 -13.70 5.37 -10.12
N TYR A 193 -13.53 4.69 -11.24
CA TYR A 193 -14.59 4.32 -12.18
C TYR A 193 -15.21 2.95 -11.87
N LYS A 194 -14.91 2.35 -10.71
CA LYS A 194 -15.49 1.08 -10.24
C LYS A 194 -15.24 -0.11 -11.17
N ILE A 195 -14.18 -0.04 -11.98
CA ILE A 195 -13.66 -1.16 -12.76
C ILE A 195 -13.14 -2.24 -11.79
N LEU A 196 -12.37 -1.81 -10.80
CA LEU A 196 -12.07 -2.59 -9.60
C LEU A 196 -13.19 -2.42 -8.57
N ASN A 197 -13.50 -3.48 -7.83
CA ASN A 197 -14.46 -3.49 -6.73
C ASN A 197 -13.77 -3.20 -5.38
N PRO A 198 -13.86 -1.97 -4.85
CA PRO A 198 -13.17 -1.59 -3.62
C PRO A 198 -13.83 -2.15 -2.34
N GLN A 199 -14.93 -2.89 -2.45
CA GLN A 199 -15.65 -3.50 -1.33
C GLN A 199 -15.20 -4.95 -1.01
N HIS A 200 -14.16 -5.46 -1.66
CA HIS A 200 -13.68 -6.84 -1.44
C HIS A 200 -13.25 -7.09 0.03
N PRO A 201 -13.53 -8.25 0.65
CA PRO A 201 -13.21 -8.51 2.06
C PRO A 201 -11.74 -8.30 2.45
N LYS A 202 -10.78 -8.73 1.60
CA LYS A 202 -9.34 -8.49 1.85
C LYS A 202 -8.99 -6.99 1.89
N VAL A 203 -9.70 -6.17 1.11
CA VAL A 203 -9.55 -4.71 1.13
C VAL A 203 -10.09 -4.12 2.44
N GLN A 204 -11.16 -4.69 3.00
CA GLN A 204 -11.71 -4.24 4.27
C GLN A 204 -10.73 -4.46 5.43
N THR A 205 -9.93 -5.52 5.43
CA THR A 205 -8.87 -5.72 6.42
C THR A 205 -7.84 -4.59 6.39
N PHE A 206 -7.34 -4.24 5.20
CA PHE A 206 -6.44 -3.09 5.02
C PHE A 206 -7.09 -1.78 5.48
N LEU A 207 -8.33 -1.51 5.06
CA LEU A 207 -9.03 -0.28 5.44
C LEU A 207 -9.25 -0.18 6.94
N ASN A 208 -9.61 -1.28 7.60
CA ASN A 208 -9.75 -1.31 9.05
C ASN A 208 -8.41 -1.07 9.74
N HIS A 209 -7.31 -1.60 9.22
CA HIS A 209 -5.97 -1.29 9.71
C HIS A 209 -5.69 0.22 9.63
N VAL A 210 -5.89 0.84 8.46
CA VAL A 210 -5.67 2.29 8.28
C VAL A 210 -6.56 3.12 9.21
N LYS A 211 -7.86 2.79 9.30
CA LYS A 211 -8.79 3.45 10.24
C LYS A 211 -8.31 3.35 11.67
N ASN A 212 -7.85 2.18 12.08
CA ASN A 212 -7.35 1.98 13.43
C ASN A 212 -6.05 2.78 13.65
N VAL A 213 -5.09 2.74 12.73
CA VAL A 213 -3.83 3.50 12.85
C VAL A 213 -4.09 4.99 12.97
N TYR A 214 -5.09 5.54 12.27
CA TYR A 214 -5.34 6.99 12.23
C TYR A 214 -6.56 7.47 13.01
N ASN A 215 -7.27 6.57 13.70
CA ASN A 215 -8.54 6.84 14.39
C ASN A 215 -9.55 7.56 13.48
N LEU A 216 -9.87 6.92 12.33
CA LEU A 216 -10.81 7.41 11.31
C LEU A 216 -12.16 6.67 11.35
#